data_AF-X1KYA1-F1
#
_entry.id   AF-X1KYA1-F1
#
_cell.length_a   1.000
_cell.length_b   1.000
_cell.length_c   1.000
_cell.angle_alpha   90.00
_cell.angle_beta   90.00
_cell.angle_gamma   90.00
#
_symmetry.space_group_name_H-M   'P 1'
#
loop_
_entity.id
_entity.type
_entity.pdbx_description
1 polymer ?
#
loop_
_entity_poly.entity_id
_entity_poly.type
_entity_poly.pdbx_seq_one_letter_code
_entity_poly.pdbx_strand_id
1 'polypeptide(L)' 'MKEKKFEWRTAISKVEPNKIIIRGYLLDEIIGKKSFGEVVYLLWKGDFPTKEEGKMMNALLVSGCD' A
#
# COMPACT_ATOMS: atom_id res chain seq x y z
N MET A 1 27.74 -22.14 -14.99
CA MET A 1 27.30 -21.26 -13.89
C MET A 1 25.99 -20.61 -14.32
N LYS A 2 24.88 -20.77 -13.59
CA LYS A 2 23.61 -20.11 -13.96
C LYS A 2 23.74 -18.61 -13.71
N GLU A 3 23.47 -17.80 -14.72
CA GLU A 3 23.42 -16.35 -14.58
C GLU A 3 22.43 -15.96 -13.49
N LYS A 4 22.89 -15.13 -12.54
CA LYS A 4 22.06 -14.60 -11.47
C LYS A 4 21.18 -13.51 -12.10
N LYS A 5 19.91 -13.82 -12.33
CA LYS A 5 18.93 -12.87 -12.85
C LYS A 5 18.84 -11.69 -11.88
N PHE A 6 19.03 -10.47 -12.37
CA PHE A 6 18.88 -9.27 -11.56
C PHE A 6 17.40 -9.07 -11.26
N GLU A 7 17.01 -9.26 -9.99
CA GLU A 7 15.64 -9.04 -9.52
C GLU A 7 15.57 -7.72 -8.76
N TRP A 8 14.68 -6.84 -9.21
CA TRP A 8 14.37 -5.60 -8.51
C TRP A 8 13.78 -5.91 -7.15
N ARG A 9 14.44 -5.44 -6.09
CA ARG A 9 13.95 -5.61 -4.72
C ARG A 9 13.01 -4.48 -4.36
N THR A 10 11.89 -4.83 -3.72
CA THR A 10 10.94 -3.87 -3.16
C THR A 10 10.43 -4.37 -1.82
N ALA A 11 10.05 -3.43 -0.96
CA ALA A 11 9.37 -3.70 0.30
C ALA A 11 7.89 -3.27 0.29
N ILE A 12 7.36 -2.87 -0.88
CA ILE A 12 6.02 -2.26 -0.99
C ILE A 12 4.93 -3.31 -1.21
N SER A 13 5.07 -4.16 -2.24
CA SER A 13 4.06 -5.18 -2.56
C SER A 13 4.68 -6.48 -3.06
N LYS A 14 3.90 -7.55 -2.94
CA LYS A 14 4.16 -8.85 -3.55
C LYS A 14 2.87 -9.36 -4.17
N VAL A 15 2.93 -9.72 -5.45
CA VAL A 15 1.79 -10.23 -6.21
C VAL A 15 2.04 -11.71 -6.50
N GLU A 16 1.13 -12.55 -6.02
CA GLU A 16 1.09 -13.99 -6.24
C GLU A 16 -0.31 -14.36 -6.74
N PRO A 17 -0.51 -15.53 -7.40
CA PRO A 17 -1.83 -15.96 -7.82
C PRO A 17 -2.82 -15.94 -6.64
N ASN A 18 -3.92 -15.19 -6.79
CA ASN A 18 -4.96 -14.99 -5.78
C ASN A 18 -4.49 -14.39 -4.44
N LYS A 19 -3.29 -13.80 -4.39
CA LYS A 19 -2.74 -13.24 -3.16
C LYS A 19 -1.95 -11.98 -3.46
N ILE A 20 -2.46 -10.85 -2.97
CA ILE A 20 -1.76 -9.57 -3.07
C ILE A 20 -1.41 -9.14 -1.66
N ILE A 21 -0.11 -8.91 -1.42
CA ILE A 21 0.41 -8.42 -0.15
C ILE A 21 0.90 -6.99 -0.36
N ILE A 22 0.49 -6.06 0.49
CA ILE A 22 1.05 -4.71 0.56
C ILE A 22 1.61 -4.43 1.95
N ARG A 23 2.87 -4.03 2.06
CA ARG A 23 3.54 -3.74 3.34
C ARG A 23 3.30 -4.80 4.44
N GLY A 24 3.22 -6.07 4.04
CA GLY A 24 2.97 -7.20 4.95
C GLY A 24 1.50 -7.55 5.20
N TYR A 25 0.55 -6.75 4.73
CA TYR A 25 -0.90 -7.00 4.86
C TYR A 25 -1.46 -7.66 3.61
N LEU A 26 -2.37 -8.61 3.79
CA LEU A 26 -3.16 -9.11 2.66
C LEU A 26 -4.16 -8.04 2.23
N LEU A 27 -4.25 -7.81 0.91
CA LEU A 27 -5.09 -6.75 0.37
C LEU A 27 -6.58 -6.98 0.63
N ASP A 28 -7.04 -8.23 0.56
CA ASP A 28 -8.42 -8.64 0.85
C ASP A 28 -8.82 -8.41 2.32
N GLU A 29 -7.87 -8.45 3.25
CA GLU A 29 -8.11 -8.14 4.66
C GLU A 29 -8.40 -6.66 4.91
N ILE A 30 -7.93 -5.77 4.04
CA ILE A 30 -7.98 -4.30 4.23
C ILE A 30 -8.97 -3.61 3.28
N ILE A 31 -9.30 -4.23 2.14
CA ILE A 31 -10.33 -3.74 1.21
C ILE A 31 -11.66 -3.58 1.95
N GLY A 32 -12.33 -2.45 1.72
CA GLY A 32 -13.61 -2.11 2.36
C GLY A 32 -13.51 -1.73 3.84
N LYS A 33 -12.38 -1.96 4.51
CA LYS A 33 -12.14 -1.57 5.91
C LYS A 33 -11.33 -0.30 6.05
N LYS A 34 -10.49 0.00 5.06
CA LYS A 34 -9.59 1.16 5.03
C LYS A 34 -9.94 2.09 3.87
N SER A 35 -9.88 3.39 4.13
CA SER A 35 -10.06 4.41 3.10
C SER A 35 -8.88 4.43 2.12
N PHE A 36 -9.10 4.98 0.94
CA PHE A 36 -8.03 5.13 -0.07
C PHE A 36 -6.84 5.92 0.49
N GLY A 37 -7.09 7.03 1.21
CA GLY A 37 -6.04 7.79 1.87
C GLY A 37 -5.24 6.98 2.91
N GLU A 38 -5.88 6.14 3.72
CA GLU A 38 -5.17 5.26 4.66
C GLU A 38 -4.27 4.25 3.94
N VAL A 39 -4.73 3.68 2.82
CA VAL A 39 -3.94 2.72 2.04
C VAL A 39 -2.75 3.41 1.35
N VAL A 40 -2.95 4.60 0.79
CA VAL A 40 -1.85 5.40 0.22
C VAL A 40 -0.80 5.74 1.28
N TYR A 41 -1.24 6.16 2.48
CA TYR A 41 -0.34 6.42 3.60
C TYR A 41 0.47 5.18 3.97
N LEU A 42 -0.17 4.01 4.09
CA LEU A 42 0.51 2.73 4.34
C LEU A 42 1.57 2.45 3.27
N LEU A 43 1.21 2.55 1.99
CA LEU A 43 2.13 2.27 0.88
C LEU A 43 3.37 3.17 0.95
N TRP A 44 3.19 4.44 1.30
CA TRP A 44 4.27 5.42 1.29
C TRP A 44 5.13 5.38 2.56
N LYS A 45 4.52 5.45 3.75
CA LYS A 45 5.24 5.47 5.04
C LYS A 45 5.67 4.08 5.49
N GLY A 46 4.87 3.05 5.22
CA GLY A 46 5.14 1.66 5.63
C GLY A 46 4.25 1.15 6.77
N ASP A 47 3.55 2.03 7.49
CA ASP A 47 2.64 1.70 8.58
C ASP A 47 1.29 2.39 8.40
N PHE A 48 0.23 1.85 9.02
CA PHE A 48 -1.08 2.50 9.00
C PHE A 48 -1.05 3.86 9.73
N PRO A 49 -1.80 4.86 9.23
CA PRO A 49 -1.89 6.14 9.90
C PRO A 49 -2.75 6.05 11.16
N THR A 50 -2.59 7.05 12.03
CA THR A 50 -3.63 7.43 13.00
C THR A 50 -4.92 7.86 12.28
N LYS A 51 -6.02 7.97 13.03
CA LYS A 51 -7.32 8.37 12.46
C LYS A 51 -7.27 9.76 11.84
N GLU A 52 -6.53 10.67 12.47
CA GLU A 52 -6.34 12.06 12.07
C GLU A 52 -5.48 12.15 10.80
N GLU A 53 -4.38 11.41 10.76
CA GLU A 53 -3.50 11.31 9.58
C GLU A 53 -4.23 10.70 8.39
N GLY A 54 -5.05 9.65 8.60
CA GLY A 54 -5.84 9.03 7.55
C GLY A 54 -6.86 9.99 6.94
N LYS A 55 -7.58 10.73 7.79
CA LYS A 55 -8.51 11.78 7.35
C LYS A 55 -7.81 12.87 6.55
N MET A 56 -6.66 13.34 7.03
CA MET A 56 -5.87 14.38 6.36
C MET A 56 -5.37 13.88 5.00
N MET A 57 -4.77 12.69 4.94
CA MET A 57 -4.27 12.11 3.68
C MET A 57 -5.40 11.95 2.67
N ASN A 58 -6.57 11.49 3.09
CA ASN A 58 -7.71 11.36 2.18
C ASN A 58 -8.17 12.73 1.65
N ALA A 59 -8.24 13.76 2.49
CA ALA A 59 -8.59 15.12 2.06
C ALA A 59 -7.57 15.71 1.07
N LEU A 60 -6.27 15.50 1.31
CA LEU A 60 -5.19 15.92 0.41
C LEU A 60 -5.35 15.28 -0.97
N LEU A 61 -5.58 13.96 -1.03
CA LEU A 61 -5.76 13.26 -2.30
C LEU A 61 -6.99 13.74 -3.08
N VAL A 62 -8.13 13.93 -2.39
CA VAL A 62 -9.36 14.44 -3.02
C VAL A 62 -9.20 15.87 -3.51
N SER A 63 -8.44 16.71 -2.81
CA SER A 63 -8.23 18.12 -3.20
C SER A 63 -7.48 18.29 -4.53
N GLY A 64 -6.72 17.28 -4.95
CA GLY A 64 -5.97 17.29 -6.22
C GLY A 64 -6.70 16.64 -7.40
N CYS A 65 -7.97 16.24 -7.23
CA CYS A 65 -8.79 15.72 -8.32
C CYS A 65 -9.48 16.89 -9.05
N ASP A 66 -8.95 17.26 -10.22
CA ASP A 66 -9.59 18.10 -11.25
C ASP A 66 -10.06 17.21 -12.41
#